data_AF-A0A3A4QP69-F1
#
_entry.id   AF-A0A3A4QP69-F1
#
_cell.length_a   1.000
_cell.length_b   1.000
_cell.length_c   1.000
_cell.angle_alpha   90.00
_cell.angle_beta   90.00
_cell.angle_gamma   90.00
#
_symmetry.space_group_name_H-M   'P 1'
#
loop_
_entity.id
_entity.type
_entity.pdbx_description
1 polymer ?
#
loop_
_entity_poly.entity_id
_entity_poly.type
_entity_poly.pdbx_seq_one_letter_code
_entity_poly.pdbx_strand_id
1 'polypeptide(L)'
;RGGRVILQTFMPEHYAIQFAAGHDVNGFFKRELEYRKRLGYPPFARLARLEYRHADNIKAEAESRKLADKLKVKIEAEGRRQTELIGPVPAFFSKVDGLQRWQIIVRSPDPASLLRNMQLSDWRIEIDPISLL
;
A
#
# COMPACT_ATOMS: atom_id res chain seq x y z
N ARG A 1 34.90 23.04 4.15
CA ARG A 1 34.22 23.00 5.47
C ARG A 1 33.07 22.00 5.34
N GLY A 2 32.99 21.01 6.23
CA GLY A 2 31.87 20.06 6.24
C GLY A 2 30.60 20.68 6.82
N GLY A 3 29.44 20.06 6.54
CA GLY A 3 28.16 20.40 7.17
C GLY A 3 27.92 19.53 8.41
N ARG A 4 27.26 20.08 9.42
CA ARG A 4 26.75 19.33 10.57
C ARG A 4 25.26 19.08 10.36
N VAL A 5 24.83 17.84 10.49
CA VAL A 5 23.42 17.44 10.43
C VAL A 5 22.98 16.95 11.81
N ILE A 6 21.82 17.39 12.28
CA ILE A 6 21.21 16.95 13.54
C ILE A 6 19.84 16.38 13.18
N LEU A 7 19.59 15.12 13.57
CA LEU A 7 18.30 14.48 13.42
C LEU A 7 17.61 14.37 14.79
N GLN A 8 16.41 14.92 14.92
CA GLN A 8 15.59 14.81 16.12
C GLN A 8 14.44 13.83 15.85
N THR A 9 14.34 12.79 16.68
CA THR A 9 13.31 11.75 16.60
C THR A 9 13.00 11.21 17.98
N PHE A 10 11.77 10.74 18.19
CA PHE A 10 11.38 10.02 19.40
C PHE A 10 11.90 8.58 19.44
N MET A 11 12.43 8.06 18.32
CA MET A 11 12.96 6.69 18.22
C MET A 11 14.42 6.68 17.74
N PRO A 12 15.37 7.24 18.52
CA PRO A 12 16.76 7.30 18.09
C PRO A 12 17.37 5.91 17.87
N GLU A 13 16.93 4.88 18.59
CA GLU A 13 17.42 3.50 18.49
C GLU A 13 16.86 2.72 17.28
N HIS A 14 15.91 3.28 16.53
CA HIS A 14 15.35 2.60 15.37
C HIS A 14 16.45 2.29 14.33
N TYR A 15 16.47 1.09 13.77
CA TYR A 15 17.59 0.62 12.94
C TYR A 15 17.92 1.55 11.77
N ALA A 16 16.90 2.12 11.13
CA ALA A 16 17.07 3.06 10.03
C ALA A 16 17.85 4.32 10.49
N ILE A 17 17.59 4.80 11.70
CA ILE A 17 18.26 5.96 12.29
C ILE A 17 19.71 5.62 12.63
N GLN A 18 19.95 4.45 13.22
CA GLN A 18 21.30 4.00 13.57
C GLN A 18 22.20 3.82 12.33
N PHE A 19 21.68 3.18 11.27
CA PHE A 19 22.42 3.06 10.01
C PHE A 19 22.64 4.42 9.33
N ALA A 20 21.65 5.31 9.34
CA ALA A 20 21.81 6.65 8.79
C ALA A 20 22.89 7.46 9.54
N ALA A 21 22.90 7.40 10.88
CA ALA A 21 23.92 8.06 11.71
C ALA A 21 25.33 7.52 11.45
N GLY A 22 25.46 6.22 11.17
CA GLY A 22 26.72 5.58 10.79
C GLY A 22 27.08 5.70 9.31
N HIS A 23 26.26 6.38 8.48
CA HIS A 23 26.39 6.42 7.03
C HIS A 23 26.43 5.04 6.35
N ASP A 24 25.88 4.01 6.99
CA ASP A 24 25.88 2.62 6.49
C ASP A 24 24.62 2.32 5.67
N VAL A 25 24.61 2.82 4.44
CA VAL A 25 23.52 2.60 3.48
C VAL A 25 23.37 1.12 3.13
N ASN A 26 24.48 0.37 3.07
CA ASN A 26 24.47 -1.04 2.70
C ASN A 26 23.86 -1.92 3.80
N GLY A 27 24.20 -1.66 5.06
CA GLY A 27 23.62 -2.33 6.22
C GLY A 27 22.12 -2.06 6.34
N PHE A 28 21.70 -0.80 6.14
CA PHE A 28 20.30 -0.44 6.04
C PHE A 28 19.59 -1.24 4.93
N PHE A 29 20.14 -1.22 3.71
CA PHE A 29 19.54 -1.87 2.56
C PHE A 29 19.34 -3.38 2.77
N LYS A 30 20.36 -4.08 3.29
CA LYS A 30 20.27 -5.51 3.59
C LYS A 30 19.16 -5.81 4.61
N ARG A 31 19.14 -5.09 5.73
CA ARG A 31 18.13 -5.29 6.79
C ARG A 31 16.71 -4.97 6.30
N GLU A 32 16.57 -3.88 5.54
CA GLU A 32 15.29 -3.46 4.96
C GLU A 32 14.75 -4.51 3.98
N LEU A 33 15.59 -5.07 3.11
CA LEU A 33 15.19 -6.14 2.19
C LEU A 33 14.74 -7.39 2.93
N GLU A 34 15.44 -7.82 3.98
CA GLU A 34 15.02 -8.97 4.80
C GLU A 34 13.67 -8.71 5.47
N TYR A 35 13.45 -7.50 5.98
CA TYR A 35 12.17 -7.11 6.57
C TYR A 35 11.04 -7.15 5.53
N ARG A 36 11.24 -6.54 4.36
CA ARG A 36 10.28 -6.54 3.26
C ARG A 36 9.98 -7.93 2.73
N LYS A 37 11.00 -8.80 2.63
CA LYS A 37 10.83 -10.20 2.21
C LYS A 37 9.92 -10.96 3.16
N ARG A 38 10.15 -10.83 4.47
CA ARG A 38 9.32 -11.47 5.50
C ARG A 38 7.88 -10.97 5.48
N LEU A 39 7.69 -9.68 5.24
CA LEU A 39 6.36 -9.08 5.18
C LEU A 39 5.71 -9.14 3.80
N GLY A 40 6.37 -9.69 2.77
CA GLY A 40 5.84 -9.76 1.41
C GLY A 40 5.63 -8.39 0.75
N TYR A 41 6.46 -7.39 1.05
CA TYR A 41 6.42 -6.08 0.38
C TYR A 41 7.36 -6.04 -0.83
N PRO A 42 7.14 -5.10 -1.78
CA PRO A 42 8.05 -4.92 -2.92
C PRO A 42 9.52 -4.83 -2.48
N PRO A 43 10.44 -5.51 -3.20
CA PRO A 43 10.26 -6.15 -4.51
C PRO A 43 9.75 -7.62 -4.48
N PHE A 44 9.43 -8.17 -3.31
CA PHE A 44 9.09 -9.60 -3.16
C PHE A 44 7.62 -9.92 -3.41
N ALA A 45 6.77 -8.90 -3.49
CA ALA A 45 5.42 -8.96 -4.03
C ALA A 45 5.13 -7.66 -4.77
N ARG A 46 4.00 -7.63 -5.48
CA ARG A 46 3.48 -6.45 -6.16
C ARG A 46 2.27 -5.91 -5.44
N LEU A 47 2.02 -4.63 -5.64
CA LEU A 47 0.89 -3.93 -5.03
C LEU A 47 -0.02 -3.41 -6.14
N ALA A 48 -1.32 -3.47 -5.92
CA ALA A 48 -2.28 -2.64 -6.66
C ALA A 48 -3.10 -1.83 -5.68
N ARG A 49 -3.22 -0.54 -5.95
CA ARG A 49 -4.04 0.39 -5.18
C ARG A 49 -5.29 0.67 -5.99
N LEU A 50 -6.44 0.35 -5.41
CA LEU A 50 -7.75 0.65 -5.96
C LEU A 50 -8.36 1.76 -5.11
N GLU A 51 -8.61 2.91 -5.73
CA GLU A 51 -9.16 4.07 -5.06
C GLU A 51 -10.52 4.43 -5.65
N TYR A 52 -11.49 4.62 -4.76
CA TYR A 52 -12.80 5.15 -5.08
C TYR A 52 -12.95 6.55 -4.48
N ARG A 53 -13.56 7.46 -5.25
CA ARG A 53 -13.79 8.84 -4.83
C ARG A 53 -15.26 9.19 -4.95
N HIS A 54 -15.82 9.80 -3.92
CA HIS A 54 -17.20 10.26 -3.95
C HIS A 54 -17.42 11.44 -2.99
N ALA A 55 -18.33 12.36 -3.30
CA ALA A 55 -18.60 13.53 -2.44
C ALA A 55 -19.20 13.14 -1.07
N ASP A 56 -20.03 12.11 -1.06
CA ASP A 56 -20.62 11.48 0.14
C ASP A 56 -19.74 10.32 0.62
N ASN A 57 -19.33 10.38 1.89
CA ASN A 57 -18.48 9.38 2.54
C ASN A 57 -19.16 8.03 2.70
N ILE A 58 -20.47 8.01 2.99
CA ILE A 58 -21.21 6.77 3.22
C ILE A 58 -21.24 5.95 1.92
N LYS A 59 -21.46 6.64 0.78
CA LYS A 59 -21.39 6.02 -0.55
C LYS A 59 -19.98 5.55 -0.90
N ALA A 60 -18.95 6.34 -0.60
CA ALA A 60 -17.56 5.96 -0.86
C ALA A 60 -17.18 4.68 -0.09
N GLU A 61 -17.56 4.61 1.18
CA GLU A 61 -17.34 3.44 2.03
C GLU A 61 -18.10 2.22 1.53
N ALA A 62 -19.39 2.38 1.24
CA ALA A 62 -20.25 1.27 0.81
C ALA A 62 -19.78 0.63 -0.50
N GLU A 63 -19.44 1.43 -1.51
CA GLU A 63 -18.89 0.91 -2.77
C GLU A 63 -17.51 0.27 -2.56
N SER A 64 -16.71 0.79 -1.63
CA SER A 64 -15.41 0.20 -1.31
C SER A 64 -15.53 -1.15 -0.61
N ARG A 65 -16.48 -1.30 0.33
CA ARG A 65 -16.79 -2.60 0.96
C ARG A 65 -17.30 -3.61 -0.06
N LYS A 66 -18.21 -3.20 -0.94
CA LYS A 66 -18.75 -4.03 -2.02
C LYS A 66 -17.66 -4.54 -2.97
N LEU A 67 -16.70 -3.71 -3.37
CA LEU A 67 -15.58 -4.18 -4.19
C LEU A 67 -14.67 -5.12 -3.40
N ALA A 68 -14.35 -4.80 -2.14
CA ALA A 68 -13.52 -5.67 -1.32
C ALA A 68 -14.11 -7.08 -1.17
N ASP A 69 -15.42 -7.21 -0.97
CA ASP A 69 -16.08 -8.50 -0.86
C ASP A 69 -16.05 -9.27 -2.19
N LYS A 70 -16.27 -8.60 -3.33
CA LYS A 70 -16.09 -9.23 -4.65
C LYS A 70 -14.67 -9.74 -4.87
N LEU A 71 -13.66 -8.97 -4.44
CA LEU A 71 -12.26 -9.37 -4.54
C LEU A 71 -11.97 -10.58 -3.67
N LYS A 72 -12.49 -10.65 -2.44
CA LYS A 72 -12.34 -11.82 -1.56
C LYS A 72 -12.91 -13.08 -2.20
N VAL A 73 -14.14 -13.02 -2.71
CA VAL A 73 -14.77 -14.15 -3.40
C VAL A 73 -13.94 -14.61 -4.59
N LYS A 74 -13.42 -13.68 -5.40
CA LYS A 74 -12.56 -14.02 -6.55
C LYS A 74 -11.23 -14.64 -6.13
N ILE A 75 -10.59 -14.11 -5.07
CA ILE A 75 -9.34 -14.65 -4.50
C ILE A 75 -9.53 -16.10 -4.05
N GLU A 76 -10.62 -16.38 -3.35
CA GLU A 76 -10.98 -17.72 -2.88
C GLU A 76 -11.28 -18.66 -4.04
N ALA A 77 -12.12 -18.24 -4.99
CA ALA A 77 -12.51 -19.03 -6.16
C ALA A 77 -11.31 -19.37 -7.07
N GLU A 78 -10.34 -18.47 -7.20
CA GLU A 78 -9.11 -18.70 -7.99
C GLU A 78 -7.97 -19.35 -7.17
N GLY A 79 -8.19 -19.64 -5.88
CA GLY A 79 -7.21 -20.30 -5.02
C GLY A 79 -5.93 -19.47 -4.77
N ARG A 80 -6.02 -18.14 -4.80
CA ARG A 80 -4.86 -17.24 -4.72
C ARG A 80 -4.33 -17.06 -3.29
N ARG A 81 -3.72 -18.11 -2.74
CA ARG A 81 -3.22 -18.15 -1.34
C ARG A 81 -2.17 -17.10 -0.96
N GLN A 82 -1.47 -16.52 -1.94
CA GLN A 82 -0.47 -15.46 -1.74
C GLN A 82 -1.02 -14.05 -2.01
N THR A 83 -2.34 -13.90 -2.08
CA THR A 83 -3.00 -12.61 -2.31
C THR A 83 -3.72 -12.16 -1.05
N GLU A 84 -3.47 -10.92 -0.65
CA GLU A 84 -4.08 -10.31 0.53
C GLU A 84 -4.70 -8.97 0.17
N LEU A 85 -5.83 -8.65 0.82
CA LEU A 85 -6.49 -7.36 0.73
C LEU A 85 -6.25 -6.59 2.03
N ILE A 86 -5.75 -5.37 1.90
CA ILE A 86 -5.61 -4.42 3.00
C ILE A 86 -6.67 -3.34 2.80
N GLY A 87 -7.52 -3.17 3.82
CA GLY A 87 -8.71 -2.31 3.76
C GLY A 87 -9.99 -3.09 3.45
N PRO A 88 -11.06 -2.42 3.00
CA PRO A 88 -11.13 -1.02 2.57
C PRO A 88 -10.98 -0.05 3.75
N VAL A 89 -10.24 1.04 3.55
CA VAL A 89 -10.05 2.11 4.53
C VAL A 89 -10.06 3.47 3.85
N PRO A 90 -10.30 4.56 4.58
CA PRO A 90 -10.01 5.91 4.07
C PRO A 90 -8.55 6.01 3.61
N ALA A 91 -8.32 6.74 2.52
CA ALA A 91 -6.95 7.08 2.13
C ALA A 91 -6.28 7.96 3.20
N PHE A 92 -4.94 8.00 3.21
CA PHE A 92 -4.19 8.81 4.18
C PHE A 92 -4.67 10.27 4.18
N PHE A 93 -4.78 10.86 2.99
CA PHE A 93 -5.58 12.07 2.79
C PHE A 93 -7.01 11.69 2.40
N SER A 94 -7.86 11.55 3.42
CA SER A 94 -9.23 11.03 3.30
C SER A 94 -10.17 11.94 2.51
N LYS A 95 -9.89 13.26 2.43
CA LYS A 95 -10.68 14.21 1.63
C LYS A 95 -9.76 15.11 0.79
N VAL A 96 -9.98 15.15 -0.52
CA VAL A 96 -9.24 15.99 -1.47
C VAL A 96 -10.23 16.56 -2.49
N ASP A 97 -10.17 17.87 -2.76
CA ASP A 97 -11.06 18.56 -3.70
C ASP A 97 -12.56 18.32 -3.45
N GLY A 98 -12.96 18.26 -2.17
CA GLY A 98 -14.34 18.00 -1.77
C GLY A 98 -14.76 16.53 -1.84
N LEU A 99 -13.93 15.63 -2.38
CA LEU A 99 -14.23 14.21 -2.52
C LEU A 99 -13.61 13.39 -1.39
N GLN A 100 -14.39 12.47 -0.84
CA GLN A 100 -13.98 11.44 0.10
C GLN A 100 -13.27 10.33 -0.66
N ARG A 101 -12.10 9.92 -0.18
CA ARG A 101 -11.22 8.94 -0.82
C ARG A 101 -11.13 7.69 0.04
N TRP A 102 -11.53 6.58 -0.54
CA TRP A 102 -11.39 5.25 0.05
C TRP A 102 -10.50 4.40 -0.83
N GLN A 103 -9.73 3.51 -0.21
CA GLN A 103 -8.81 2.65 -0.93
C GLN A 103 -8.81 1.21 -0.42
N ILE A 104 -8.47 0.32 -1.34
CA ILE A 104 -8.16 -1.09 -1.12
C ILE A 104 -6.77 -1.32 -1.71
N ILE A 105 -5.89 -1.93 -0.93
CA ILE A 105 -4.58 -2.36 -1.44
C ILE A 105 -4.62 -3.87 -1.62
N VAL A 106 -4.35 -4.31 -2.85
CA VAL A 106 -4.11 -5.72 -3.17
C VAL A 106 -2.62 -5.97 -3.11
N ARG A 107 -2.20 -6.89 -2.25
CA ARG A 107 -0.83 -7.38 -2.19
C ARG A 107 -0.79 -8.79 -2.76
N SER A 108 -0.05 -9.00 -3.85
CA SER A 108 -0.05 -10.26 -4.59
C SER A 108 1.22 -10.42 -5.42
N PRO A 109 1.64 -11.65 -5.77
CA PRO A 109 2.65 -11.86 -6.82
C PRO A 109 2.25 -11.24 -8.16
N ASP A 110 0.96 -11.23 -8.49
CA ASP A 110 0.43 -10.65 -9.73
C ASP A 110 -0.99 -10.07 -9.52
N PRO A 111 -1.08 -8.82 -9.02
CA PRO A 111 -2.36 -8.17 -8.78
C PRO A 111 -3.08 -7.82 -10.08
N ALA A 112 -2.35 -7.61 -11.19
CA ALA A 112 -2.95 -7.25 -12.47
C ALA A 112 -3.83 -8.37 -13.03
N SER A 113 -3.44 -9.65 -12.87
CA SER A 113 -4.30 -10.76 -13.28
C SER A 113 -5.54 -10.93 -12.41
N LEU A 114 -5.48 -10.59 -11.11
CA LEU A 114 -6.66 -10.60 -10.25
C LEU A 114 -7.70 -9.58 -10.73
N LEU A 115 -7.26 -8.39 -11.13
CA LEU A 115 -8.17 -7.32 -11.56
C LEU A 115 -8.69 -7.49 -12.98
N ARG A 116 -8.15 -8.46 -13.74
CA ARG A 116 -8.57 -8.74 -15.11
C ARG A 116 -10.06 -9.14 -15.14
N ASN A 117 -10.77 -8.65 -16.16
CA ASN A 117 -12.19 -8.90 -16.40
C ASN A 117 -13.15 -8.37 -15.30
N MET A 118 -12.67 -7.53 -14.39
CA MET A 118 -13.52 -6.80 -13.46
C MET A 118 -13.96 -5.47 -14.07
N GLN A 119 -15.24 -5.12 -13.92
CA GLN A 119 -15.74 -3.79 -14.27
C GLN A 119 -15.37 -2.81 -13.15
N LEU A 120 -14.39 -1.95 -13.43
CA LEU A 120 -13.79 -1.01 -12.47
C LEU A 120 -13.72 0.42 -13.04
N SER A 121 -14.70 0.82 -13.88
CA SER A 121 -14.70 2.12 -14.57
C SER A 121 -14.66 3.33 -13.64
N ASP A 122 -15.28 3.23 -12.47
CA ASP A 122 -15.35 4.32 -11.48
C ASP A 122 -14.16 4.30 -10.50
N TRP A 123 -13.21 3.40 -10.72
CA TRP A 123 -12.08 3.18 -9.83
C TRP A 123 -10.78 3.68 -10.46
N ARG A 124 -9.96 4.32 -9.64
CA ARG A 124 -8.58 4.64 -10.00
C ARG A 124 -7.71 3.48 -9.58
N ILE A 125 -7.00 2.88 -10.54
CA ILE A 125 -6.16 1.71 -10.31
C ILE A 125 -4.71 2.10 -10.60
N GLU A 126 -3.86 1.87 -9.62
CA GLU A 126 -2.41 2.03 -9.76
C GLU A 126 -1.75 0.68 -9.49
N ILE A 127 -1.02 0.16 -10.48
CA ILE A 127 -0.18 -1.03 -10.32
C ILE A 127 1.22 -0.56 -9.93
N ASP A 128 1.78 -1.19 -8.89
CA ASP A 128 3.07 -0.85 -8.29
C ASP A 128 3.17 0.64 -7.94
N PRO A 129 2.26 1.17 -7.10
CA PRO A 129 2.25 2.58 -6.73
C PRO A 129 3.55 2.96 -6.01
N ILE A 130 4.07 4.15 -6.31
CA ILE A 130 5.26 4.72 -5.66
C ILE A 130 4.98 5.04 -4.18
N SER A 131 3.72 5.37 -3.86
CA SER A 131 3.26 5.74 -2.52
C SER A 131 1.85 5.23 -2.28
N LEU A 132 1.54 4.89 -1.01
CA LEU A 132 0.18 4.55 -0.55
C LEU A 132 -0.49 5.71 0.22
N LEU A 133 0.17 6.88 0.26
CA LEU A 133 -0.30 8.13 0.87
C LEU A 133 -1.20 8.92 -0.10
#